data_AF-A0A7W9BGG4-F1
#
_entry.id   AF-A0A7W9BGG4-F1
#
_cell.length_a   1.000
_cell.length_b   1.000
_cell.length_c   1.000
_cell.angle_alpha   90.00
_cell.angle_beta   90.00
_cell.angle_gamma   90.00
#
_symmetry.space_group_name_H-M   'P 1'
#
loop_
_entity.id
_entity.type
_entity.pdbx_description
1 polymer ?
#
loop_
_entity_poly.entity_id
_entity_poly.type
_entity_poly.pdbx_seq_one_letter_code
_entity_poly.pdbx_strand_id
1 'polypeptide(L)'
;MQRARRPGAGDADERVEVPAAMAGTQAKTLAAALLARREVERTRRTVMPGLAGLAIGPGERVAIAGEPGVWRVAEASVEQMAPRLTLVPVTPPQAPATRADSGQVMAAPDLTIGRTLLHAVELPPLDDVALAAPRLAVIASGSGAGWRRAALLISADDGASWQAAGATAAPAVMGRVIDPPGAGPSTLFDAGASLVVELAHRDMELADADDRRLDGGANLALVGDELLQFGHAAPVGEGRWRLSRLLRGRRGTEGAIGTARAGDRFAVLEPDTVRLIDLPLASPGGRVTVMATGLGDDDGPALAEAAVTGASVVPPSPMDLRAEVTSGGGRLLRWRRRSRLGWRWLDGADAPLAEEAERYRVTLHLPDGGVREFETDTPAIDIGAVELSGGAVLARVRQRGTLGLSRFAEIWMGEDDV
;
A
#
# COMPACT_ATOMS: atom_id res chain seq x y z
N MET A 1 19.32 -19.17 -19.43
CA MET A 1 19.39 -19.16 -20.91
C MET A 1 20.70 -18.50 -21.34
N GLN A 2 21.47 -19.11 -22.24
CA GLN A 2 22.68 -18.49 -22.81
C GLN A 2 22.46 -18.21 -24.30
N ARG A 3 23.00 -17.09 -24.81
CA ARG A 3 22.83 -16.66 -26.20
C ARG A 3 24.17 -16.28 -26.80
N ALA A 4 24.46 -16.65 -28.04
CA ALA A 4 25.57 -16.12 -28.81
C ALA A 4 25.02 -15.26 -29.96
N ARG A 5 25.69 -14.15 -30.27
CA ARG A 5 25.29 -13.22 -31.33
C ARG A 5 26.51 -12.82 -32.13
N ARG A 6 26.31 -12.57 -33.41
CA ARG A 6 27.30 -11.98 -34.30
C ARG A 6 26.78 -10.62 -34.78
N PRO A 7 27.59 -9.56 -34.78
CA PRO A 7 27.22 -8.30 -35.42
C PRO A 7 27.26 -8.42 -36.96
N GLY A 8 26.26 -7.87 -37.64
CA GLY A 8 26.15 -7.91 -39.11
C GLY A 8 24.79 -7.39 -39.60
N ALA A 9 24.61 -7.32 -40.92
CA ALA A 9 23.33 -6.95 -41.53
C ALA A 9 22.42 -8.19 -41.74
N GLY A 10 21.16 -8.09 -41.32
CA GLY A 10 20.13 -9.15 -41.38
C GLY A 10 19.88 -9.86 -40.05
N ASP A 11 18.65 -10.34 -39.84
CA ASP A 11 18.22 -11.02 -38.61
C ASP A 11 17.83 -12.47 -38.89
N ALA A 12 18.43 -13.41 -38.15
CA ALA A 12 18.04 -14.81 -38.12
C ALA A 12 18.29 -15.37 -36.72
N ASP A 13 17.25 -15.90 -36.09
CA ASP A 13 17.29 -16.46 -34.74
C ASP A 13 17.00 -17.97 -34.76
N GLU A 14 17.77 -18.73 -33.98
CA GLU A 14 17.57 -20.16 -33.78
C GLU A 14 17.64 -20.50 -32.29
N ARG A 15 16.72 -21.35 -31.85
CA ARG A 15 16.66 -21.85 -30.48
C ARG A 15 16.82 -23.36 -30.49
N VAL A 16 17.77 -23.84 -29.70
CA VAL A 16 18.02 -25.27 -29.49
C VAL A 16 17.75 -25.61 -28.03
N GLU A 17 16.93 -26.62 -27.79
CA GLU A 17 16.67 -27.16 -26.46
C GLU A 17 17.52 -28.40 -26.23
N VAL A 18 18.31 -28.40 -25.17
CA VAL A 18 19.25 -29.47 -24.84
C VAL A 18 18.84 -30.07 -23.49
N PRO A 19 18.39 -31.33 -23.43
CA PRO A 19 18.00 -31.97 -22.17
C PRO A 19 19.23 -32.43 -21.38
N ALA A 20 20.01 -31.48 -20.87
CA ALA A 20 21.20 -31.74 -20.05
C ALA A 20 21.44 -30.63 -19.02
N ALA A 21 21.94 -31.00 -17.83
CA ALA A 21 22.44 -30.05 -16.84
C ALA A 21 23.91 -29.70 -17.14
N MET A 22 24.22 -28.42 -17.32
CA MET A 22 25.58 -27.95 -17.63
C MET A 22 25.82 -26.54 -17.08
N ALA A 23 27.08 -26.18 -16.88
CA ALA A 23 27.46 -24.86 -16.39
C ALA A 23 27.19 -23.77 -17.43
N GLY A 24 26.94 -22.53 -16.99
CA GLY A 24 26.67 -21.38 -17.89
C GLY A 24 27.77 -21.15 -18.92
N THR A 25 29.04 -21.30 -18.54
CA THR A 25 30.19 -21.21 -19.46
C THR A 25 30.18 -22.31 -20.52
N GLN A 26 29.79 -23.55 -20.16
CA GLN A 26 29.67 -24.65 -21.13
C GLN A 26 28.52 -24.40 -22.11
N ALA A 27 27.36 -23.97 -21.61
CA ALA A 27 26.21 -23.64 -22.45
C ALA A 27 26.50 -22.46 -23.41
N LYS A 28 27.21 -21.43 -22.95
CA LYS A 28 27.62 -20.30 -23.80
C LYS A 28 28.64 -20.71 -24.86
N THR A 29 29.61 -21.54 -24.49
CA THR A 29 30.63 -22.07 -25.42
C THR A 29 29.96 -22.94 -26.49
N LEU A 30 28.99 -23.78 -26.11
CA LEU A 30 28.19 -24.58 -27.05
C LEU A 30 27.38 -23.69 -28.00
N ALA A 31 26.70 -22.67 -27.50
CA ALA A 31 25.95 -21.72 -28.34
C ALA A 31 26.85 -20.97 -29.34
N ALA A 32 28.04 -20.56 -28.91
CA ALA A 32 29.02 -19.91 -29.79
C ALA A 32 29.57 -20.88 -30.86
N ALA A 33 29.84 -22.13 -30.48
CA ALA A 33 30.28 -23.16 -31.41
C ALA A 33 29.22 -23.50 -32.46
N LEU A 34 27.94 -23.58 -32.07
CA LEU A 34 26.82 -23.78 -32.99
C LEU A 34 26.67 -22.61 -33.98
N LEU A 35 26.78 -21.36 -33.48
CA LEU A 35 26.74 -20.16 -34.33
C LEU A 35 27.91 -20.13 -35.33
N ALA A 36 29.13 -20.42 -34.87
CA ALA A 36 30.31 -20.49 -35.74
C ALA A 36 30.18 -21.60 -36.80
N ARG A 37 29.68 -22.77 -36.41
CA ARG A 37 29.43 -23.88 -37.33
C ARG A 37 28.40 -23.52 -38.40
N ARG A 38 27.30 -22.87 -38.00
CA ARG A 38 26.27 -22.37 -38.94
C ARG A 38 26.87 -21.41 -39.96
N GLU A 39 27.74 -20.50 -39.54
CA GLU A 39 28.40 -19.57 -40.45
C GLU A 39 29.28 -20.29 -41.48
N VAL A 40 30.10 -21.25 -41.04
CA VAL A 40 30.94 -22.06 -41.94
C VAL A 40 30.08 -22.85 -42.93
N GLU A 41 28.98 -23.45 -42.46
CA GLU A 41 28.06 -24.23 -43.29
C GLU A 41 27.22 -23.40 -44.28
N ARG A 42 27.28 -22.04 -44.22
CA ARG A 42 26.71 -21.17 -45.29
C ARG A 42 27.44 -21.35 -46.61
N THR A 43 28.73 -21.70 -46.56
CA THR A 43 29.48 -22.02 -47.77
C THR A 43 29.26 -23.49 -48.08
N ARG A 44 28.62 -23.76 -49.22
CA ARG A 44 28.42 -25.11 -49.73
C ARG A 44 29.03 -25.24 -51.12
N ARG A 45 29.57 -26.41 -51.41
CA ARG A 45 30.02 -26.78 -52.76
C ARG A 45 29.27 -28.02 -53.19
N THR A 46 28.78 -28.00 -54.41
CA THR A 46 28.18 -29.18 -55.02
C THR A 46 29.08 -29.62 -56.14
N VAL A 47 29.57 -30.86 -56.04
CA VAL A 47 30.50 -31.44 -57.03
C VAL A 47 29.91 -32.72 -57.60
N MET A 48 30.28 -33.01 -58.85
CA MET A 48 29.94 -34.26 -59.55
C MET A 48 31.24 -34.98 -59.91
N PRO A 49 31.80 -35.80 -59.00
CA PRO A 49 33.14 -36.38 -59.15
C PRO A 49 33.24 -37.54 -60.14
N GLY A 50 32.18 -37.85 -60.89
CA GLY A 50 32.11 -39.06 -61.73
C GLY A 50 31.97 -40.34 -60.90
N LEU A 51 31.99 -41.51 -61.55
CA LEU A 51 31.69 -42.81 -60.92
C LEU A 51 32.55 -43.13 -59.69
N ALA A 52 33.78 -42.63 -59.63
CA ALA A 52 34.67 -42.82 -58.47
C ALA A 52 34.10 -42.22 -57.17
N GLY A 53 33.21 -41.22 -57.26
CA GLY A 53 32.55 -40.63 -56.10
C GLY A 53 31.48 -41.50 -55.44
N LEU A 54 31.08 -42.62 -56.06
CA LEU A 54 30.17 -43.58 -55.41
C LEU A 54 30.78 -44.21 -54.15
N ALA A 55 32.11 -44.20 -54.03
CA ALA A 55 32.81 -44.71 -52.86
C ALA A 55 32.88 -43.70 -51.69
N ILE A 56 32.41 -42.46 -51.88
CA ILE A 56 32.53 -41.37 -50.89
C ILE A 56 31.17 -41.18 -50.20
N GLY A 57 31.12 -41.51 -48.91
CA GLY A 57 29.92 -41.40 -48.08
C GLY A 57 29.76 -40.06 -47.33
N PRO A 58 28.55 -39.77 -46.81
CA PRO A 58 28.34 -38.65 -45.88
C PRO A 58 29.25 -38.74 -44.64
N GLY A 59 29.82 -37.61 -44.24
CA GLY A 59 30.74 -37.49 -43.11
C GLY A 59 32.23 -37.63 -43.48
N GLU A 60 32.55 -38.15 -44.66
CA GLU A 60 33.93 -38.23 -45.15
C GLU A 60 34.55 -36.85 -45.40
N ARG A 61 35.87 -36.78 -45.30
CA ARG A 61 36.64 -35.57 -45.51
C ARG A 61 37.38 -35.66 -46.84
N VAL A 62 37.14 -34.70 -47.71
CA VAL A 62 37.67 -34.62 -49.06
C VAL A 62 38.36 -33.28 -49.30
N ALA A 63 39.26 -33.23 -50.27
CA ALA A 63 39.81 -32.00 -50.81
C ALA A 63 39.18 -31.73 -52.18
N ILE A 64 38.92 -30.46 -52.49
CA ILE A 64 38.45 -30.05 -53.81
C ILE A 64 39.67 -29.50 -54.56
N ALA A 65 39.94 -30.03 -55.75
CA ALA A 65 41.07 -29.56 -56.56
C ALA A 65 40.93 -28.06 -56.86
N GLY A 66 41.96 -27.28 -56.53
CA GLY A 66 41.96 -25.83 -56.74
C GLY A 66 41.28 -25.00 -55.64
N GLU A 67 40.64 -25.62 -54.64
CA GLU A 67 40.16 -24.91 -53.45
C GLU A 67 40.97 -25.30 -52.20
N PRO A 68 41.45 -24.33 -51.42
CA PRO A 68 42.17 -24.62 -50.19
C PRO A 68 41.22 -25.18 -49.11
N GLY A 69 41.77 -26.02 -48.23
CA GLY A 69 41.08 -26.53 -47.05
C GLY A 69 40.49 -27.93 -47.20
N VAL A 70 39.91 -28.41 -46.11
CA VAL A 70 39.28 -29.74 -46.02
C VAL A 70 37.76 -29.55 -46.00
N TRP A 71 37.06 -30.38 -46.76
CA TRP A 71 35.62 -30.33 -46.90
C TRP A 71 35.01 -31.62 -46.38
N ARG A 72 33.88 -31.53 -45.67
CA ARG A 72 33.11 -32.69 -45.22
C ARG A 72 31.92 -32.89 -46.15
N VAL A 73 31.67 -34.13 -46.53
CA VAL A 73 30.46 -34.52 -47.27
C VAL A 73 29.26 -34.38 -46.33
N ALA A 74 28.40 -33.40 -46.57
CA ALA A 74 27.16 -33.19 -45.83
C ALA A 74 26.04 -34.07 -46.38
N GLU A 75 26.03 -34.27 -47.70
CA GLU A 75 25.03 -35.08 -48.40
C GLU A 75 25.70 -35.75 -49.61
N ALA A 76 25.30 -36.99 -49.87
CA ALA A 76 25.72 -37.76 -51.04
C ALA A 76 24.45 -38.35 -51.67
N SER A 77 24.21 -38.03 -52.95
CA SER A 77 23.06 -38.52 -53.70
C SER A 77 23.50 -39.00 -55.09
N VAL A 78 22.63 -39.76 -55.75
CA VAL A 78 22.82 -40.15 -57.15
C VAL A 78 21.63 -39.61 -57.94
N GLU A 79 21.90 -38.71 -58.88
CA GLU A 79 20.90 -38.09 -59.76
C GLU A 79 21.26 -38.41 -61.20
N GLN A 80 20.30 -38.92 -61.99
CA GLN A 80 20.51 -39.27 -63.41
C GLN A 80 21.76 -40.15 -63.64
N MET A 81 21.99 -41.14 -62.77
CA MET A 81 23.15 -42.06 -62.79
C MET A 81 24.51 -41.38 -62.57
N ALA A 82 24.55 -40.15 -62.06
CA ALA A 82 25.77 -39.45 -61.65
C ALA A 82 25.76 -39.18 -60.14
N PRO A 83 26.87 -39.46 -59.42
CA PRO A 83 26.98 -39.09 -58.01
C PRO A 83 27.11 -37.58 -57.86
N ARG A 84 26.34 -37.03 -56.92
CA ARG A 84 26.36 -35.64 -56.50
C ARG A 84 26.74 -35.59 -55.02
N LEU A 85 27.77 -34.81 -54.69
CA LEU A 85 28.18 -34.58 -53.31
C LEU A 85 27.99 -33.12 -52.94
N THR A 86 27.31 -32.85 -51.83
CA THR A 86 27.26 -31.53 -51.21
C THR A 86 28.24 -31.48 -50.06
N LEU A 87 29.18 -30.54 -50.17
CA LEU A 87 30.33 -30.40 -49.31
C LEU A 87 30.22 -29.11 -48.49
N VAL A 88 30.61 -29.20 -47.22
CA VAL A 88 30.73 -28.05 -46.31
C VAL A 88 32.18 -27.94 -45.81
N PRO A 89 32.74 -26.73 -45.66
CA PRO A 89 34.11 -26.58 -45.20
C PRO A 89 34.24 -27.07 -43.75
N VAL A 90 35.38 -27.67 -43.44
CA VAL A 90 35.76 -28.07 -42.08
C VAL A 90 36.74 -27.03 -41.54
N THR A 91 36.27 -26.19 -40.64
CA THR A 91 37.14 -25.29 -39.87
C THR A 91 37.46 -25.95 -38.52
N PRO A 92 38.72 -25.99 -38.07
CA PRO A 92 39.04 -26.44 -36.72
C PRO A 92 38.30 -25.56 -35.70
N PRO A 93 37.76 -26.13 -34.61
CA PRO A 93 37.03 -25.35 -33.61
C PRO A 93 38.00 -24.40 -32.91
N GLN A 94 37.98 -23.13 -33.29
CA GLN A 94 38.65 -22.03 -32.58
C GLN A 94 37.59 -21.13 -31.96
N ALA A 95 36.71 -21.69 -31.13
CA ALA A 95 35.91 -20.88 -30.23
C ALA A 95 36.63 -20.86 -28.86
N PRO A 96 37.25 -19.75 -28.45
CA PRO A 96 37.76 -19.65 -27.08
C PRO A 96 36.60 -19.84 -26.10
N ALA A 97 36.87 -20.51 -24.98
CA ALA A 97 35.89 -20.69 -23.91
C ALA A 97 35.32 -19.32 -23.53
N THR A 98 34.02 -19.13 -23.77
CA THR A 98 33.40 -17.83 -23.52
C THR A 98 32.93 -17.80 -22.08
N ARG A 99 33.56 -16.96 -21.25
CA ARG A 99 33.16 -16.80 -19.85
C ARG A 99 31.69 -16.38 -19.78
N ALA A 100 30.90 -17.15 -19.04
CA ALA A 100 29.51 -16.82 -18.77
C ALA A 100 29.14 -17.23 -17.35
N ASP A 101 28.30 -16.41 -16.72
CA ASP A 101 27.71 -16.70 -15.42
C ASP A 101 26.47 -17.59 -15.61
N SER A 102 26.29 -18.55 -14.69
CA SER A 102 25.09 -19.39 -14.64
C SER A 102 23.89 -18.64 -14.05
N GLY A 103 24.13 -17.45 -13.49
CA GLY A 103 23.17 -16.72 -12.66
C GLY A 103 23.15 -17.30 -11.24
N GLN A 104 22.80 -16.46 -10.27
CA GLN A 104 22.62 -16.89 -8.88
C GLN A 104 21.13 -17.11 -8.60
N VAL A 105 20.80 -18.24 -7.98
CA VAL A 105 19.46 -18.45 -7.43
C VAL A 105 19.35 -17.64 -6.16
N MET A 106 18.52 -16.60 -6.17
CA MET A 106 18.10 -15.93 -4.95
C MET A 106 16.96 -16.74 -4.34
N ALA A 107 17.31 -17.75 -3.55
CA ALA A 107 16.31 -18.52 -2.80
C ALA A 107 15.61 -17.59 -1.81
N ALA A 108 14.28 -17.65 -1.76
CA ALA A 108 13.54 -16.95 -0.71
C ALA A 108 13.94 -17.56 0.64
N PRO A 109 14.19 -16.73 1.67
CA PRO A 109 14.47 -17.24 3.00
C PRO A 109 13.26 -18.02 3.51
N ASP A 110 13.53 -19.18 4.12
CA ASP A 110 12.50 -20.00 4.78
C ASP A 110 12.14 -19.35 6.12
N LEU A 111 11.15 -18.46 6.08
CA LEU A 111 10.68 -17.71 7.25
C LEU A 111 9.40 -18.35 7.76
N THR A 112 9.30 -18.49 9.08
CA THR A 112 8.07 -18.95 9.75
C THR A 112 6.90 -18.05 9.35
N ILE A 113 5.87 -18.66 8.76
CA ILE A 113 4.61 -17.99 8.45
C ILE A 113 3.86 -17.83 9.77
N GLY A 114 3.79 -16.60 10.28
CA GLY A 114 2.98 -16.31 11.47
C GLY A 114 1.49 -16.26 11.16
N ARG A 115 0.65 -16.43 12.18
CA ARG A 115 -0.79 -16.13 12.11
C ARG A 115 -1.07 -14.68 11.73
N THR A 116 -2.19 -14.46 11.08
CA THR A 116 -2.69 -13.16 10.67
C THR A 116 -3.09 -12.32 11.89
N LEU A 117 -2.66 -11.07 11.87
CA LEU A 117 -3.10 -10.00 12.77
C LEU A 117 -3.90 -9.00 11.93
N LEU A 118 -5.02 -8.52 12.48
CA LEU A 118 -6.01 -7.77 11.72
C LEU A 118 -6.54 -6.59 12.52
N HIS A 119 -6.60 -5.43 11.88
CA HIS A 119 -7.31 -4.26 12.37
C HIS A 119 -8.28 -3.78 11.28
N ALA A 120 -9.50 -3.44 11.70
CA ALA A 120 -10.53 -2.85 10.85
C ALA A 120 -11.01 -1.56 11.50
N VAL A 121 -11.08 -0.48 10.72
CA VAL A 121 -11.52 0.84 11.19
C VAL A 121 -12.05 1.67 10.03
N GLU A 122 -13.07 2.48 10.27
CA GLU A 122 -13.46 3.52 9.32
C GLU A 122 -12.56 4.74 9.50
N LEU A 123 -11.82 5.12 8.46
CA LEU A 123 -10.90 6.26 8.50
C LEU A 123 -11.39 7.40 7.59
N PRO A 124 -11.11 8.66 7.95
CA PRO A 124 -11.13 9.76 7.00
C PRO A 124 -10.29 9.44 5.75
N PRO A 125 -10.61 10.02 4.57
CA PRO A 125 -9.85 9.79 3.35
C PRO A 125 -8.36 10.10 3.54
N LEU A 126 -7.48 9.20 3.10
CA LEU A 126 -6.02 9.35 3.23
C LEU A 126 -5.39 10.06 2.02
N ASP A 127 -6.11 10.11 0.90
CA ASP A 127 -5.69 10.59 -0.43
C ASP A 127 -6.29 11.96 -0.81
N ASP A 128 -6.90 12.67 0.14
CA ASP A 128 -7.57 13.97 -0.04
C ASP A 128 -8.66 13.95 -1.13
N VAL A 129 -9.30 12.80 -1.36
CA VAL A 129 -10.46 12.65 -2.25
C VAL A 129 -11.73 12.50 -1.44
N ALA A 130 -12.77 13.28 -1.78
CA ALA A 130 -14.06 13.17 -1.11
C ALA A 130 -14.75 11.86 -1.50
N LEU A 131 -15.15 11.11 -0.49
CA LEU A 131 -15.87 9.86 -0.67
C LEU A 131 -17.37 10.11 -0.73
N ALA A 132 -18.03 9.39 -1.62
CA ALA A 132 -19.48 9.39 -1.75
C ALA A 132 -20.16 8.29 -0.90
N ALA A 133 -19.39 7.35 -0.34
CA ALA A 133 -19.89 6.27 0.51
C ALA A 133 -18.88 5.95 1.62
N PRO A 134 -19.33 5.39 2.77
CA PRO A 134 -18.43 5.02 3.85
C PRO A 134 -17.36 4.03 3.39
N ARG A 135 -16.14 4.18 3.88
CA ARG A 135 -15.01 3.33 3.48
C ARG A 135 -14.29 2.75 4.68
N LEU A 136 -14.16 1.43 4.66
CA LEU A 136 -13.44 0.67 5.68
C LEU A 136 -11.96 0.55 5.29
N ALA A 137 -11.08 0.81 6.25
CA ALA A 137 -9.66 0.49 6.15
C ALA A 137 -9.37 -0.80 6.90
N VAL A 138 -8.76 -1.76 6.21
CA VAL A 138 -8.28 -3.03 6.75
C VAL A 138 -6.76 -3.02 6.72
N ILE A 139 -6.16 -3.15 7.90
CA ILE A 139 -4.72 -3.21 8.10
C ILE A 139 -4.38 -4.60 8.63
N ALA A 140 -3.42 -5.26 8.00
CA ALA A 140 -3.07 -6.63 8.34
C ALA A 140 -1.56 -6.85 8.33
N SER A 141 -1.13 -7.79 9.16
CA SER A 141 0.25 -8.27 9.21
C SER A 141 0.30 -9.68 9.78
N GLY A 142 1.50 -10.22 9.96
CA GLY A 142 1.71 -11.50 10.63
C GLY A 142 2.33 -11.35 12.00
N SER A 143 2.14 -12.35 12.85
CA SER A 143 2.94 -12.55 14.07
C SER A 143 4.39 -12.99 13.78
N GLY A 144 4.74 -13.24 12.52
CA GLY A 144 6.08 -13.61 12.08
C GLY A 144 6.38 -13.11 10.68
N ALA A 145 7.66 -12.86 10.38
CA ALA A 145 8.11 -12.22 9.15
C ALA A 145 7.85 -13.02 7.85
N GLY A 146 7.44 -14.29 7.95
CA GLY A 146 7.03 -15.10 6.81
C GLY A 146 5.62 -14.79 6.28
N TRP A 147 4.79 -14.04 7.02
CA TRP A 147 3.44 -13.69 6.57
C TRP A 147 3.48 -12.76 5.34
N ARG A 148 2.48 -12.89 4.46
CA ARG A 148 2.44 -12.14 3.18
C ARG A 148 1.11 -11.48 2.91
N ARG A 149 0.03 -12.25 3.02
CA ARG A 149 -1.35 -11.81 2.76
C ARG A 149 -2.35 -12.80 3.34
N ALA A 150 -3.58 -12.34 3.52
CA ALA A 150 -4.73 -13.17 3.86
C ALA A 150 -5.90 -12.87 2.92
N ALA A 151 -6.76 -13.85 2.69
CA ALA A 151 -8.05 -13.64 2.03
C ALA A 151 -9.01 -12.95 2.99
N LEU A 152 -9.82 -12.01 2.50
CA LEU A 152 -10.75 -11.21 3.31
C LEU A 152 -12.20 -11.52 2.98
N LEU A 153 -13.00 -11.70 4.02
CA LEU A 153 -14.45 -11.67 3.98
C LEU A 153 -14.97 -10.55 4.89
N ILE A 154 -16.10 -9.95 4.53
CA ILE A 154 -16.78 -8.95 5.36
C ILE A 154 -18.22 -9.37 5.62
N SER A 155 -18.73 -9.03 6.79
CA SER A 155 -20.13 -9.17 7.18
C SER A 155 -20.63 -7.85 7.76
N ALA A 156 -21.80 -7.42 7.31
CA ALA A 156 -22.50 -6.24 7.84
C ALA A 156 -23.75 -6.63 8.65
N ASP A 157 -23.94 -7.93 8.91
CA ASP A 157 -25.11 -8.53 9.55
C ASP A 157 -24.71 -9.50 10.66
N ASP A 158 -23.66 -9.12 11.42
CA ASP A 158 -23.17 -9.86 12.59
C ASP A 158 -22.81 -11.33 12.31
N GLY A 159 -22.22 -11.57 11.14
CA GLY A 159 -21.76 -12.88 10.70
C GLY A 159 -22.82 -13.78 10.07
N ALA A 160 -24.06 -13.30 9.87
CA ALA A 160 -25.11 -14.07 9.22
C ALA A 160 -24.82 -14.32 7.71
N SER A 161 -24.19 -13.36 7.03
CA SER A 161 -23.71 -13.51 5.67
C SER A 161 -22.32 -12.91 5.48
N TRP A 162 -21.53 -13.53 4.59
CA TRP A 162 -20.15 -13.14 4.31
C TRP A 162 -19.97 -12.84 2.83
N GLN A 163 -19.34 -11.71 2.55
CA GLN A 163 -19.04 -11.25 1.20
C GLN A 163 -17.53 -11.22 0.98
N ALA A 164 -17.07 -11.70 -0.17
CA ALA A 164 -15.65 -11.68 -0.51
C ALA A 164 -15.16 -10.24 -0.72
N ALA A 165 -14.10 -9.86 -0.01
CA ALA A 165 -13.47 -8.54 -0.09
C ALA A 165 -12.06 -8.58 -0.71
N GLY A 166 -11.69 -9.71 -1.33
CA GLY A 166 -10.41 -9.91 -1.99
C GLY A 166 -9.32 -10.34 -1.00
N ALA A 167 -8.13 -9.76 -1.11
CA ALA A 167 -7.01 -10.03 -0.20
C ALA A 167 -6.60 -8.76 0.54
N THR A 168 -5.92 -8.95 1.67
CA THR A 168 -5.22 -7.87 2.38
C THR A 168 -4.21 -7.18 1.46
N ALA A 169 -3.87 -5.95 1.82
CA ALA A 169 -2.73 -5.24 1.25
C ALA A 169 -1.39 -5.89 1.72
N ALA A 170 -0.26 -5.25 1.41
CA ALA A 170 1.03 -5.70 1.90
C ALA A 170 1.10 -5.62 3.45
N PRO A 171 1.99 -6.39 4.10
CA PRO A 171 2.11 -6.37 5.55
C PRO A 171 2.40 -4.95 6.08
N ALA A 172 1.57 -4.49 7.01
CA ALA A 172 1.80 -3.23 7.71
C ALA A 172 2.74 -3.44 8.92
N VAL A 173 3.45 -2.37 9.30
CA VAL A 173 4.10 -2.29 10.61
C VAL A 173 3.02 -2.01 11.65
N MET A 174 2.73 -3.00 12.50
CA MET A 174 1.63 -2.92 13.46
C MET A 174 1.96 -3.64 14.76
N GLY A 175 1.15 -3.40 15.78
CA GLY A 175 1.36 -3.90 17.12
C GLY A 175 0.33 -3.39 18.10
N ARG A 176 0.74 -3.20 19.34
CA ARG A 176 -0.11 -2.69 20.42
C ARG A 176 0.55 -1.56 21.18
N VAL A 177 -0.29 -0.70 21.74
CA VAL A 177 0.11 0.33 22.69
C VAL A 177 0.53 -0.34 24.01
N ILE A 178 1.67 0.07 24.55
CA ILE A 178 2.16 -0.32 25.88
C ILE A 178 1.95 0.84 26.85
N ASP A 179 2.33 2.05 26.44
CA ASP A 179 2.17 3.28 27.22
C ASP A 179 1.56 4.37 26.32
N PRO A 180 0.30 4.76 26.52
CA PRO A 180 -0.38 5.72 25.66
C PRO A 180 0.14 7.17 25.89
N PRO A 181 0.08 8.04 24.87
CA PRO A 181 0.60 9.42 24.98
C PRO A 181 -0.26 10.35 25.84
N GLY A 182 -1.43 9.90 26.31
CA GLY A 182 -2.36 10.72 27.09
C GLY A 182 -2.96 11.88 26.30
N ALA A 183 -3.54 12.84 27.03
CA ALA A 183 -4.07 14.08 26.46
C ALA A 183 -2.95 14.96 25.92
N GLY A 184 -3.23 15.75 24.88
CA GLY A 184 -2.25 16.64 24.27
C GLY A 184 -2.89 17.62 23.28
N PRO A 185 -2.13 18.60 22.78
CA PRO A 185 -2.62 19.57 21.80
C PRO A 185 -2.78 18.92 20.41
N SER A 186 -3.84 19.30 19.68
CA SER A 186 -4.04 18.93 18.27
C SER A 186 -3.50 19.97 17.28
N THR A 187 -3.17 21.17 17.77
CA THR A 187 -2.85 22.35 16.96
C THR A 187 -1.36 22.61 16.78
N LEU A 188 -0.51 21.95 17.57
CA LEU A 188 0.94 22.11 17.60
C LEU A 188 1.62 20.75 17.72
N PHE A 189 2.93 20.72 17.53
CA PHE A 189 3.73 19.57 17.90
C PHE A 189 3.62 19.30 19.40
N ASP A 190 3.22 18.08 19.74
CA ASP A 190 3.25 17.55 21.09
C ASP A 190 4.65 16.97 21.34
N ALA A 191 5.54 17.85 21.82
CA ALA A 191 6.92 17.50 22.15
C ALA A 191 7.06 16.91 23.57
N GLY A 192 6.03 17.05 24.42
CA GLY A 192 6.04 16.59 25.80
C GLY A 192 5.54 15.16 25.97
N ALA A 193 4.61 14.72 25.13
CA ALA A 193 4.10 13.36 25.16
C ALA A 193 5.03 12.36 24.45
N SER A 194 4.98 11.11 24.93
CA SER A 194 5.58 9.97 24.25
C SER A 194 4.63 8.78 24.25
N LEU A 195 4.70 7.96 23.22
CA LEU A 195 3.93 6.73 23.07
C LEU A 195 4.91 5.55 23.06
N VAL A 196 4.68 4.51 23.86
CA VAL A 196 5.44 3.27 23.75
C VAL A 196 4.56 2.21 23.10
N VAL A 197 5.07 1.56 22.06
CA VAL A 197 4.38 0.47 21.33
C VAL A 197 5.24 -0.78 21.33
N GLU A 198 4.60 -1.92 21.22
CA GLU A 198 5.23 -3.22 20.98
C GLU A 198 4.78 -3.75 19.63
N LEU A 199 5.73 -3.96 18.72
CA LEU A 199 5.46 -4.43 17.37
C LEU A 199 5.16 -5.93 17.35
N ALA A 200 4.42 -6.36 16.35
CA ALA A 200 3.95 -7.75 16.21
C ALA A 200 5.08 -8.79 16.19
N HIS A 201 6.22 -8.44 15.60
CA HIS A 201 7.45 -9.25 15.66
C HIS A 201 8.69 -8.35 15.58
N ARG A 202 9.84 -8.92 15.93
CA ARG A 202 11.10 -8.18 16.16
C ARG A 202 11.78 -7.69 14.87
N ASP A 203 11.41 -8.24 13.73
CA ASP A 203 11.93 -7.80 12.41
C ASP A 203 11.18 -6.57 11.86
N MET A 204 10.14 -6.09 12.55
CA MET A 204 9.52 -4.82 12.22
C MET A 204 10.35 -3.67 12.76
N GLU A 205 10.52 -2.64 11.94
CA GLU A 205 11.27 -1.43 12.28
C GLU A 205 10.41 -0.19 12.05
N LEU A 206 10.69 0.84 12.84
CA LEU A 206 10.14 2.19 12.66
C LEU A 206 11.29 3.15 12.38
N ALA A 207 11.03 4.14 11.54
CA ALA A 207 12.02 5.13 11.15
C ALA A 207 11.60 6.53 11.58
N ASP A 208 12.59 7.37 11.86
CA ASP A 208 12.39 8.80 12.08
C ASP A 208 11.87 9.49 10.81
N ALA A 209 11.14 10.59 11.02
CA ALA A 209 10.70 11.51 9.99
C ALA A 209 11.03 12.95 10.41
N ASP A 210 11.76 13.66 9.55
CA ASP A 210 11.95 15.09 9.68
C ASP A 210 10.65 15.87 9.40
N ASP A 211 10.63 17.17 9.72
CA ASP A 211 9.44 18.01 9.58
C ASP A 211 8.89 18.03 8.14
N ARG A 212 9.77 17.95 7.13
CA ARG A 212 9.36 17.93 5.72
C ARG A 212 8.65 16.62 5.37
N ARG A 213 9.14 15.49 5.87
CA ARG A 213 8.50 14.18 5.69
C ARG A 213 7.19 14.10 6.46
N LEU A 214 7.12 14.65 7.67
CA LEU A 214 5.88 14.74 8.44
C LEU A 214 4.83 15.60 7.73
N ASP A 215 5.19 16.78 7.23
CA ASP A 215 4.30 17.60 6.39
C ASP A 215 3.85 16.86 5.11
N GLY A 216 4.76 16.05 4.56
CA GLY A 216 4.52 15.10 3.48
C GLY A 216 3.52 13.98 3.80
N GLY A 217 3.14 13.77 5.07
CA GLY A 217 2.25 12.71 5.53
C GLY A 217 2.95 11.43 6.01
N ALA A 218 4.28 11.43 6.13
CA ALA A 218 5.03 10.27 6.62
C ALA A 218 4.70 9.97 8.09
N ASN A 219 4.98 8.72 8.50
CA ASN A 219 4.79 8.23 9.86
C ASN A 219 3.36 8.42 10.41
N LEU A 220 2.35 8.45 9.53
CA LEU A 220 0.96 8.42 9.95
C LEU A 220 0.66 7.06 10.57
N ALA A 221 0.17 7.05 11.81
CA ALA A 221 -0.17 5.86 12.56
C ALA A 221 -1.57 5.96 13.16
N LEU A 222 -2.26 4.83 13.18
CA LEU A 222 -3.48 4.61 13.94
C LEU A 222 -3.11 4.14 15.36
N VAL A 223 -3.59 4.85 16.38
CA VAL A 223 -3.35 4.56 17.80
C VAL A 223 -4.69 4.58 18.52
N GLY A 224 -5.23 3.40 18.86
CA GLY A 224 -6.63 3.29 19.23
C GLY A 224 -7.51 3.78 18.06
N ASP A 225 -8.26 4.86 18.28
CA ASP A 225 -9.07 5.55 17.26
C ASP A 225 -8.46 6.90 16.81
N GLU A 226 -7.26 7.24 17.28
CA GLU A 226 -6.56 8.47 16.92
C GLU A 226 -5.63 8.22 15.72
N LEU A 227 -5.68 9.10 14.72
CA LEU A 227 -4.61 9.21 13.74
C LEU A 227 -3.58 10.20 14.25
N LEU A 228 -2.32 9.81 14.39
CA LEU A 228 -1.24 10.70 14.75
C LEU A 228 -0.02 10.47 13.87
N GLN A 229 0.88 11.45 13.82
CA GLN A 229 2.20 11.26 13.22
C GLN A 229 3.28 11.37 14.30
N PHE A 230 4.42 10.71 14.10
CA PHE A 230 5.56 10.75 15.02
C PHE A 230 6.85 11.09 14.28
N GLY A 231 7.64 12.02 14.82
CA GLY A 231 8.93 12.41 14.24
C GLY A 231 10.09 11.52 14.63
N HIS A 232 10.08 11.00 15.86
CA HIS A 232 11.17 10.15 16.38
C HIS A 232 10.66 8.79 16.79
N ALA A 233 11.40 7.74 16.43
CA ALA A 233 11.17 6.35 16.79
C ALA A 233 12.47 5.74 17.36
N ALA A 234 12.52 5.57 18.68
CA ALA A 234 13.67 4.99 19.36
C ALA A 234 13.36 3.57 19.84
N PRO A 235 14.15 2.54 19.47
CA PRO A 235 13.96 1.20 20.01
C PRO A 235 14.30 1.19 21.51
N VAL A 236 13.43 0.57 22.32
CA VAL A 236 13.62 0.43 23.78
C VAL A 236 13.82 -1.01 24.23
N GLY A 237 13.93 -1.95 23.28
CA GLY A 237 14.19 -3.37 23.51
C GLY A 237 12.95 -4.25 23.32
N GLU A 238 13.17 -5.55 23.06
CA GLU A 238 12.11 -6.57 22.97
C GLU A 238 11.02 -6.30 21.92
N GLY A 239 11.36 -5.61 20.81
CA GLY A 239 10.38 -5.22 19.79
C GLY A 239 9.53 -4.00 20.18
N ARG A 240 9.90 -3.31 21.26
CA ARG A 240 9.25 -2.08 21.70
C ARG A 240 9.95 -0.84 21.20
N TRP A 241 9.16 0.18 20.91
CA TRP A 241 9.60 1.46 20.38
C TRP A 241 8.95 2.60 21.14
N ARG A 242 9.74 3.62 21.48
CA ARG A 242 9.25 4.90 22.01
C ARG A 242 9.14 5.89 20.86
N LEU A 243 7.94 6.40 20.67
CA LEU A 243 7.58 7.40 19.67
C LEU A 243 7.41 8.76 20.36
N SER A 244 7.95 9.81 19.77
CA SER A 244 7.87 11.18 20.31
C SER A 244 7.86 12.22 19.20
N ARG A 245 7.69 13.51 19.57
CA ARG A 245 7.44 14.62 18.63
C ARG A 245 6.17 14.31 17.82
N LEU A 246 5.04 14.26 18.52
CA LEU A 246 3.79 13.78 17.97
C LEU A 246 2.99 14.93 17.32
N LEU A 247 2.30 14.63 16.22
CA LEU A 247 1.23 15.47 15.66
C LEU A 247 -0.09 14.73 15.86
N ARG A 248 -0.92 15.24 16.77
CA ARG A 248 -2.10 14.54 17.31
C ARG A 248 -3.36 14.81 16.48
N GLY A 249 -4.33 13.91 16.57
CA GLY A 249 -5.70 14.12 16.06
C GLY A 249 -5.80 14.39 14.55
N ARG A 250 -4.96 13.75 13.74
CA ARG A 250 -4.86 14.00 12.31
C ARG A 250 -6.12 13.63 11.56
N ARG A 251 -6.36 14.35 10.45
CA ARG A 251 -7.54 14.20 9.59
C ARG A 251 -8.89 14.24 10.33
N GLY A 252 -9.00 15.04 11.41
CA GLY A 252 -10.28 15.22 12.11
C GLY A 252 -10.52 14.23 13.25
N THR A 253 -9.48 13.54 13.71
CA THR A 253 -9.57 12.55 14.81
C THR A 253 -9.26 13.15 16.19
N GLU A 254 -9.33 14.48 16.34
CA GLU A 254 -8.98 15.16 17.60
C GLU A 254 -9.82 14.68 18.79
N GLY A 255 -11.07 14.27 18.56
CA GLY A 255 -11.92 13.69 19.61
C GLY A 255 -11.45 12.33 20.15
N ALA A 256 -10.44 11.70 19.55
CA ALA A 256 -9.81 10.49 20.06
C ALA A 256 -8.53 10.75 20.88
N ILE A 257 -8.05 12.00 20.92
CA ILE A 257 -6.85 12.37 21.70
C ILE A 257 -7.06 12.02 23.17
N GLY A 258 -6.10 11.28 23.74
CA GLY A 258 -6.11 10.88 25.14
C GLY A 258 -7.06 9.73 25.48
N THR A 259 -7.71 9.12 24.48
CA THR A 259 -8.62 7.97 24.70
C THR A 259 -7.91 6.62 24.65
N ALA A 260 -6.74 6.55 24.00
CA ALA A 260 -5.96 5.32 23.84
C ALA A 260 -5.47 4.78 25.20
N ARG A 261 -5.47 3.45 25.32
CA ARG A 261 -5.08 2.68 26.50
C ARG A 261 -4.02 1.64 26.16
N ALA A 262 -3.33 1.14 27.18
CA ALA A 262 -2.46 -0.01 27.02
C ALA A 262 -3.25 -1.22 26.48
N GLY A 263 -2.70 -1.91 25.48
CA GLY A 263 -3.36 -2.98 24.75
C GLY A 263 -4.11 -2.54 23.48
N ASP A 264 -4.35 -1.23 23.30
CA ASP A 264 -5.00 -0.74 22.08
C ASP A 264 -4.14 -0.95 20.83
N ARG A 265 -4.80 -0.93 19.67
CA ARG A 265 -4.18 -1.11 18.36
C ARG A 265 -3.13 -0.03 18.07
N PHE A 266 -2.05 -0.45 17.43
CA PHE A 266 -1.08 0.43 16.78
C PHE A 266 -0.84 -0.06 15.35
N ALA A 267 -0.91 0.82 14.36
CA ALA A 267 -0.48 0.49 13.00
C ALA A 267 -0.01 1.72 12.23
N VAL A 268 1.12 1.61 11.55
CA VAL A 268 1.58 2.61 10.58
C VAL A 268 0.77 2.45 9.30
N LEU A 269 0.29 3.57 8.76
CA LEU A 269 -0.54 3.63 7.58
C LEU A 269 0.28 4.13 6.39
N GLU A 270 0.63 3.20 5.50
CA GLU A 270 1.23 3.50 4.22
C GLU A 270 0.28 3.10 3.07
N PRO A 271 0.29 3.80 1.93
CA PRO A 271 -0.66 3.55 0.83
C PRO A 271 -0.79 2.08 0.42
N ASP A 272 0.32 1.35 0.37
CA ASP A 272 0.37 -0.04 -0.10
C ASP A 272 0.09 -1.08 1.00
N THR A 273 -0.12 -0.63 2.24
CA THR A 273 -0.32 -1.49 3.43
C THR A 273 -1.76 -1.47 3.96
N VAL A 274 -2.60 -0.60 3.40
CA VAL A 274 -4.00 -0.43 3.81
C VAL A 274 -4.92 -0.92 2.69
N ARG A 275 -5.75 -1.92 2.98
CA ARG A 275 -6.81 -2.35 2.08
C ARG A 275 -8.05 -1.51 2.33
N LEU A 276 -8.44 -0.71 1.35
CA LEU A 276 -9.67 0.08 1.37
C LEU A 276 -10.83 -0.72 0.77
N ILE A 277 -11.98 -0.69 1.46
CA ILE A 277 -13.21 -1.39 1.07
C ILE A 277 -14.36 -0.39 1.14
N ASP A 278 -15.00 -0.11 0.02
CA ASP A 278 -16.20 0.72 -0.02
C ASP A 278 -17.38 -0.06 0.57
N LEU A 279 -18.08 0.56 1.51
CA LEU A 279 -19.27 0.01 2.12
C LEU A 279 -20.53 0.58 1.44
N PRO A 280 -21.60 -0.21 1.29
CA PRO A 280 -22.88 0.31 0.83
C PRO A 280 -23.38 1.45 1.72
N LEU A 281 -23.97 2.47 1.10
CA LEU A 281 -24.46 3.72 1.70
C LEU A 281 -25.39 3.56 2.93
N ALA A 282 -26.00 2.39 3.13
CA ALA A 282 -26.91 2.11 4.25
C ALA A 282 -26.21 1.82 5.60
N SER A 283 -24.88 1.98 5.71
CA SER A 283 -24.12 1.54 6.88
C SER A 283 -23.80 2.56 7.99
N PRO A 284 -24.18 3.86 8.01
CA PRO A 284 -23.95 4.71 9.19
C PRO A 284 -24.68 4.20 10.44
N GLY A 285 -23.94 3.89 11.50
CA GLY A 285 -24.44 3.34 12.76
C GLY A 285 -24.35 1.81 12.87
N GLY A 286 -23.89 1.12 11.83
CA GLY A 286 -23.67 -0.33 11.82
C GLY A 286 -22.28 -0.75 12.31
N ARG A 287 -22.13 -2.04 12.60
CA ARG A 287 -20.82 -2.69 12.80
C ARG A 287 -20.53 -3.56 11.57
N VAL A 288 -19.27 -3.57 11.13
CA VAL A 288 -18.78 -4.48 10.11
C VAL A 288 -17.76 -5.41 10.75
N THR A 289 -17.95 -6.71 10.56
CA THR A 289 -17.00 -7.74 10.97
C THR A 289 -16.18 -8.14 9.76
N VAL A 290 -14.86 -8.09 9.91
CA VAL A 290 -13.88 -8.51 8.89
C VAL A 290 -13.25 -9.80 9.36
N MET A 291 -13.23 -10.79 8.46
CA MET A 291 -12.54 -12.05 8.65
C MET A 291 -11.37 -12.14 7.69
N ALA A 292 -10.20 -12.52 8.20
CA ALA A 292 -9.01 -12.76 7.41
C ALA A 292 -8.52 -14.21 7.60
N THR A 293 -8.18 -14.86 6.49
CA THR A 293 -7.65 -16.23 6.47
C THR A 293 -6.38 -16.28 5.64
N GLY A 294 -5.25 -16.49 6.29
CA GLY A 294 -3.92 -16.68 5.72
C GLY A 294 -3.40 -18.11 5.92
N LEU A 295 -2.20 -18.38 5.39
CA LEU A 295 -1.60 -19.72 5.43
C LEU A 295 -1.16 -20.17 6.84
N GLY A 296 -0.94 -19.24 7.77
CA GLY A 296 -0.52 -19.53 9.15
C GLY A 296 -1.67 -19.53 10.16
N ASP A 297 -2.92 -19.55 9.70
CA ASP A 297 -4.12 -19.46 10.55
C ASP A 297 -4.73 -20.84 10.84
N ASP A 298 -3.89 -21.78 11.29
CA ASP A 298 -4.29 -23.18 11.58
C ASP A 298 -5.35 -23.28 12.69
N ASP A 299 -5.31 -22.36 13.66
CA ASP A 299 -6.25 -22.29 14.78
C ASP A 299 -7.57 -21.54 14.44
N GLY A 300 -7.75 -21.14 13.18
CA GLY A 300 -8.90 -20.40 12.69
C GLY A 300 -8.61 -18.97 12.27
N PRO A 301 -9.58 -18.31 11.60
CA PRO A 301 -9.37 -17.01 10.98
C PRO A 301 -9.20 -15.87 11.99
N ALA A 302 -8.47 -14.84 11.61
CA ALA A 302 -8.42 -13.59 12.36
C ALA A 302 -9.70 -12.78 12.14
N LEU A 303 -10.28 -12.25 13.22
CA LEU A 303 -11.48 -11.42 13.20
C LEU A 303 -11.18 -10.01 13.70
N ALA A 304 -11.79 -9.01 13.09
CA ALA A 304 -11.76 -7.63 13.54
C ALA A 304 -13.12 -6.97 13.31
N GLU A 305 -13.54 -6.12 14.24
CA GLU A 305 -14.77 -5.35 14.11
C GLU A 305 -14.48 -3.86 13.96
N ALA A 306 -15.30 -3.19 13.15
CA ALA A 306 -15.25 -1.75 12.96
C ALA A 306 -16.64 -1.13 13.08
N ALA A 307 -16.74 -0.04 13.84
CA ALA A 307 -17.92 0.80 13.83
C ALA A 307 -17.90 1.70 12.60
N VAL A 308 -19.02 1.77 11.89
CA VAL A 308 -19.20 2.69 10.76
C VAL A 308 -19.93 3.92 11.29
N THR A 309 -19.15 4.94 11.66
CA THR A 309 -19.62 6.19 12.28
C THR A 309 -19.90 7.30 11.27
N GLY A 310 -19.48 7.10 10.01
CA GLY A 310 -19.47 8.12 8.97
C GLY A 310 -18.19 8.94 8.94
N ALA A 311 -17.15 8.60 9.73
CA ALA A 311 -15.87 9.32 9.79
C ALA A 311 -15.19 9.51 8.42
N SER A 312 -15.49 8.65 7.45
CA SER A 312 -14.97 8.74 6.08
C SER A 312 -15.75 9.69 5.16
N VAL A 313 -16.97 10.07 5.54
CA VAL A 313 -17.94 10.78 4.67
C VAL A 313 -18.54 12.05 5.27
N VAL A 314 -18.51 12.22 6.59
CA VAL A 314 -19.01 13.45 7.25
C VAL A 314 -17.88 14.46 7.45
N PRO A 315 -18.19 15.77 7.48
CA PRO A 315 -17.19 16.78 7.77
C PRO A 315 -16.61 16.60 9.18
N PRO A 316 -15.38 17.09 9.45
CA PRO A 316 -14.83 17.14 10.80
C PRO A 316 -15.66 18.04 11.72
N SER A 317 -15.52 17.86 13.04
CA SER A 317 -16.14 18.74 14.03
C SER A 317 -15.73 20.21 13.81
N PRO A 318 -16.64 21.19 13.94
CA PRO A 318 -16.26 22.61 14.02
C PRO A 318 -15.18 22.86 15.08
N MET A 319 -14.44 23.96 14.94
CA MET A 319 -13.36 24.35 15.85
C MET A 319 -13.51 25.81 16.31
N ASP A 320 -12.74 26.20 17.33
CA ASP A 320 -12.62 27.59 17.80
C ASP A 320 -13.99 28.19 18.17
N LEU A 321 -14.78 27.43 18.93
CA LEU A 321 -16.07 27.91 19.46
C LEU A 321 -15.80 29.08 20.41
N ARG A 322 -16.54 30.17 20.19
CA ARG A 322 -16.47 31.39 21.00
C ARG A 322 -17.86 31.91 21.24
N ALA A 323 -18.14 32.34 22.46
CA ALA A 323 -19.40 32.97 22.83
C ALA A 323 -19.11 34.37 23.35
N GLU A 324 -19.60 35.39 22.64
CA GLU A 324 -19.41 36.80 22.99
C GLU A 324 -20.72 37.39 23.52
N VAL A 325 -20.67 38.21 24.58
CA VAL A 325 -21.86 38.86 25.13
C VAL A 325 -22.40 39.91 24.16
N THR A 326 -23.70 39.86 23.87
CA THR A 326 -24.36 40.87 23.02
C THR A 326 -24.99 41.97 23.88
N SER A 327 -25.24 43.14 23.29
CA SER A 327 -25.85 44.30 23.98
C SER A 327 -27.24 44.02 24.54
N GLY A 328 -27.94 43.01 24.02
CA GLY A 328 -29.24 42.54 24.52
C GLY A 328 -29.17 41.50 25.65
N GLY A 329 -27.98 41.22 26.20
CA GLY A 329 -27.78 40.20 27.25
C GLY A 329 -27.73 38.75 26.74
N GLY A 330 -27.73 38.56 25.41
CA GLY A 330 -27.57 37.24 24.79
C GLY A 330 -26.11 36.82 24.62
N ARG A 331 -25.88 35.83 23.76
CA ARG A 331 -24.54 35.41 23.32
C ARG A 331 -24.50 35.26 21.79
N LEU A 332 -23.51 35.85 21.15
CA LEU A 332 -23.15 35.55 19.78
C LEU A 332 -22.20 34.35 19.80
N LEU A 333 -22.72 33.18 19.45
CA LEU A 333 -21.95 31.96 19.33
C LEU A 333 -21.35 31.88 17.92
N ARG A 334 -20.03 31.76 17.81
CA ARG A 334 -19.28 31.67 16.53
C ARG A 334 -18.33 30.48 16.56
N TRP A 335 -18.04 29.94 15.39
CA TRP A 335 -17.08 28.84 15.22
C TRP A 335 -16.39 28.95 13.86
N ARG A 336 -15.42 28.08 13.61
CA ARG A 336 -14.79 27.91 12.30
C ARG A 336 -15.27 26.63 11.65
N ARG A 337 -15.69 26.75 10.38
CA ARG A 337 -15.97 25.61 9.49
C ARG A 337 -14.73 24.74 9.34
N ARG A 338 -14.94 23.45 9.15
CA ARG A 338 -13.88 22.55 8.67
C ARG A 338 -14.31 21.84 7.40
N SER A 339 -13.32 21.43 6.63
CA SER A 339 -13.51 20.63 5.42
C SER A 339 -12.91 19.25 5.61
N ARG A 340 -13.52 18.24 4.99
CA ARG A 340 -12.91 16.91 4.86
C ARG A 340 -11.91 16.84 3.70
N LEU A 341 -11.73 17.93 2.96
CA LEU A 341 -10.73 18.12 1.91
C LEU A 341 -9.84 19.32 2.22
N GLY A 342 -8.70 19.43 1.52
CA GLY A 342 -7.80 20.57 1.68
C GLY A 342 -7.14 20.60 3.06
N TRP A 343 -6.63 19.45 3.51
CA TRP A 343 -5.87 19.33 4.77
C TRP A 343 -4.54 20.08 4.74
N ARG A 344 -4.06 20.43 3.54
CA ARG A 344 -2.89 21.27 3.31
C ARG A 344 -3.31 22.70 3.02
N TRP A 345 -2.52 23.63 3.55
CA TRP A 345 -2.67 25.04 3.23
C TRP A 345 -2.28 25.30 1.78
N LEU A 346 -3.17 25.95 1.02
CA LEU A 346 -2.90 26.40 -0.33
C LEU A 346 -2.84 27.93 -0.31
N ASP A 347 -1.82 28.50 -0.94
CA ASP A 347 -1.66 29.96 -0.96
C ASP A 347 -2.82 30.63 -1.70
N GLY A 348 -3.41 31.64 -1.06
CA GLY A 348 -4.48 32.46 -1.66
C GLY A 348 -5.86 31.81 -1.71
N ALA A 349 -6.06 30.64 -1.08
CA ALA A 349 -7.35 29.97 -1.01
C ALA A 349 -7.64 29.43 0.40
N ASP A 350 -8.90 29.48 0.80
CA ASP A 350 -9.38 28.77 1.99
C ASP A 350 -9.66 27.30 1.65
N ALA A 351 -9.85 26.46 2.67
CA ALA A 351 -10.22 25.07 2.49
C ALA A 351 -11.51 24.96 1.66
N PRO A 352 -11.59 24.06 0.66
CA PRO A 352 -12.78 23.89 -0.15
C PRO A 352 -14.00 23.52 0.70
N LEU A 353 -15.22 23.77 0.20
CA LEU A 353 -16.44 23.45 0.95
C LEU A 353 -16.60 21.94 1.19
N ALA A 354 -16.30 21.12 0.16
CA ALA A 354 -16.42 19.65 0.15
C ALA A 354 -17.84 19.06 0.36
N GLU A 355 -18.84 19.92 0.51
CA GLU A 355 -20.25 19.60 0.72
C GLU A 355 -21.12 20.46 -0.22
N GLU A 356 -22.38 20.10 -0.42
CA GLU A 356 -23.31 20.85 -1.31
C GLU A 356 -23.66 22.24 -0.78
N ALA A 357 -23.66 22.42 0.54
CA ALA A 357 -23.94 23.68 1.21
C ALA A 357 -23.25 23.74 2.58
N GLU A 358 -22.95 24.95 3.03
CA GLU A 358 -22.54 25.20 4.41
C GLU A 358 -23.77 25.25 5.31
N ARG A 359 -23.87 24.31 6.26
CA ARG A 359 -25.00 24.22 7.21
C ARG A 359 -24.54 23.68 8.55
N TYR A 360 -25.21 24.11 9.61
CA TYR A 360 -24.91 23.70 10.99
C TYR A 360 -26.18 23.38 11.76
N ARG A 361 -26.04 22.47 12.73
CA ARG A 361 -27.01 22.23 13.80
C ARG A 361 -26.40 22.68 15.12
N VAL A 362 -27.12 23.52 15.84
CA VAL A 362 -26.77 23.97 17.19
C VAL A 362 -27.79 23.42 18.16
N THR A 363 -27.32 22.66 19.15
CA THR A 363 -28.14 22.10 20.22
C THR A 363 -27.74 22.75 21.53
N LEU A 364 -28.68 23.41 22.20
CA LEU A 364 -28.48 23.96 23.54
C LEU A 364 -29.06 23.00 24.57
N HIS A 365 -28.26 22.65 25.57
CA HIS A 365 -28.68 21.93 26.76
C HIS A 365 -28.83 22.93 27.91
N LEU A 366 -30.07 23.10 28.36
CA LEU A 366 -30.45 24.09 29.37
C LEU A 366 -30.31 23.51 30.79
N PRO A 367 -30.15 24.37 31.82
CA PRO A 367 -30.01 23.94 33.22
C PRO A 367 -31.21 23.16 33.76
N ASP A 368 -32.40 23.41 33.22
CA ASP A 368 -33.65 22.72 33.59
C ASP A 368 -33.79 21.34 32.92
N GLY A 369 -32.78 20.90 32.17
CA GLY A 369 -32.79 19.67 31.37
C GLY A 369 -33.46 19.83 30.00
N GLY A 370 -33.96 21.03 29.67
CA GLY A 370 -34.52 21.35 28.38
C GLY A 370 -33.48 21.30 27.26
N VAL A 371 -33.94 20.94 26.06
CA VAL A 371 -33.12 20.98 24.85
C VAL A 371 -33.75 21.94 23.84
N ARG A 372 -32.92 22.74 23.19
CA ARG A 372 -33.31 23.60 22.05
C ARG A 372 -32.42 23.30 20.86
N GLU A 373 -32.99 23.21 19.68
CA GLU A 373 -32.25 22.98 18.45
C GLU A 373 -32.49 24.11 17.45
N PHE A 374 -31.40 24.52 16.80
CA PHE A 374 -31.39 25.55 15.77
C PHE A 374 -30.61 25.05 14.55
N GLU A 375 -30.97 25.55 13.37
CA GLU A 375 -30.19 25.38 12.14
C GLU A 375 -29.75 26.75 11.63
N THR A 376 -28.53 26.83 11.10
CA THR A 376 -27.96 28.04 10.48
C THR A 376 -27.12 27.66 9.26
N ASP A 377 -27.06 28.54 8.27
CA ASP A 377 -26.25 28.45 7.06
C ASP A 377 -24.95 29.28 7.14
N THR A 378 -24.70 29.91 8.30
CA THR A 378 -23.49 30.66 8.59
C THR A 378 -22.81 30.10 9.84
N PRO A 379 -21.48 30.29 10.02
CA PRO A 379 -20.74 29.74 11.16
C PRO A 379 -20.93 30.58 12.43
N ALA A 380 -22.16 31.08 12.65
CA ALA A 380 -22.56 31.85 13.79
C ALA A 380 -24.07 31.73 14.05
N ILE A 381 -24.47 31.97 15.30
CA ILE A 381 -25.87 32.15 15.70
C ILE A 381 -25.96 33.10 16.90
N ASP A 382 -26.96 33.98 16.88
CA ASP A 382 -27.33 34.77 18.04
C ASP A 382 -28.24 33.95 18.95
N ILE A 383 -27.79 33.70 20.18
CA ILE A 383 -28.56 33.09 21.26
C ILE A 383 -29.15 34.21 22.11
N GLY A 384 -30.47 34.26 22.22
CA GLY A 384 -31.16 35.26 23.00
C GLY A 384 -30.92 35.11 24.51
N ALA A 385 -31.15 36.21 25.25
CA ALA A 385 -31.00 36.21 26.70
C ALA A 385 -31.98 35.26 27.40
N VAL A 386 -33.13 34.97 26.77
CA VAL A 386 -34.15 34.07 27.33
C VAL A 386 -33.67 32.61 27.33
N GLU A 387 -32.94 32.19 26.30
CA GLU A 387 -32.35 30.84 26.23
C GLU A 387 -31.23 30.64 27.25
N LEU A 388 -30.63 31.72 27.74
CA LEU A 388 -29.57 31.71 28.76
C LEU A 388 -30.12 31.89 30.19
N SER A 389 -31.44 32.03 30.33
CA SER A 389 -32.05 32.19 31.64
C SER A 389 -31.92 30.90 32.46
N GLY A 390 -31.55 31.03 33.73
CA GLY A 390 -31.46 29.90 34.66
C GLY A 390 -30.08 29.28 34.87
N GLY A 391 -29.02 29.81 34.26
CA GLY A 391 -27.62 29.43 34.56
C GLY A 391 -26.79 29.05 33.34
N ALA A 392 -25.73 28.28 33.55
CA ALA A 392 -24.80 27.87 32.50
C ALA A 392 -25.45 26.93 31.48
N VAL A 393 -25.39 27.29 30.19
CA VAL A 393 -25.93 26.52 29.06
C VAL A 393 -24.80 25.84 28.30
N LEU A 394 -24.93 24.56 28.00
CA LEU A 394 -23.99 23.85 27.12
C LEU A 394 -24.47 23.93 25.68
N ALA A 395 -23.71 24.61 24.81
CA ALA A 395 -23.94 24.60 23.37
C ALA A 395 -23.12 23.49 22.71
N ARG A 396 -23.77 22.72 21.84
CA ARG A 396 -23.14 21.75 20.94
C ARG A 396 -23.37 22.15 19.49
N VAL A 397 -22.29 22.26 18.73
CA VAL A 397 -22.33 22.66 17.32
C VAL A 397 -21.85 21.49 16.47
N ARG A 398 -22.65 21.13 15.45
CA ARG A 398 -22.33 20.10 14.46
C ARG A 398 -22.42 20.70 13.07
N GLN A 399 -21.45 20.42 12.21
CA GLN A 399 -21.52 20.73 10.79
C GLN A 399 -22.36 19.65 10.08
N ARG A 400 -23.23 20.07 9.18
CA ARG A 400 -24.10 19.19 8.40
C ARG A 400 -23.53 19.03 7.00
N GLY A 401 -22.98 17.86 6.71
CA GLY A 401 -22.60 17.44 5.36
C GLY A 401 -23.74 16.75 4.62
N THR A 402 -23.50 16.42 3.36
CA THR A 402 -24.46 15.73 2.48
C THR A 402 -24.84 14.35 3.03
N LEU A 403 -23.90 13.65 3.67
CA LEU A 403 -24.05 12.27 4.13
C LEU A 403 -24.25 12.13 5.64
N GLY A 404 -24.27 13.23 6.40
CA GLY A 404 -24.51 13.19 7.85
C GLY A 404 -24.01 14.39 8.63
N LEU A 405 -24.20 14.33 9.95
CA LEU A 405 -23.69 15.34 10.90
C LEU A 405 -22.30 14.96 11.38
N SER A 406 -21.39 15.94 11.46
CA SER A 406 -20.07 15.79 12.10
C SER A 406 -20.18 15.37 13.57
N ARG A 407 -19.05 15.07 14.22
CA ARG A 407 -18.98 15.11 15.69
C ARG A 407 -19.29 16.54 16.19
N PHE A 408 -19.78 16.65 17.42
CA PHE A 408 -20.03 17.95 18.02
C PHE A 408 -18.74 18.56 18.56
N ALA A 409 -18.63 19.88 18.44
CA ALA A 409 -17.82 20.70 19.34
C ALA A 409 -18.75 21.30 20.39
N GLU A 410 -18.23 21.54 21.59
CA GLU A 410 -19.05 22.07 22.68
C GLU A 410 -18.36 23.21 23.43
N ILE A 411 -19.18 24.11 23.96
CA ILE A 411 -18.76 25.23 24.80
C ILE A 411 -19.83 25.49 25.87
N TRP A 412 -19.40 25.77 27.08
CA TRP A 412 -20.27 26.25 28.14
C TRP A 412 -20.43 27.76 28.02
N MET A 413 -21.66 28.25 28.18
CA MET A 413 -21.99 29.67 28.17
C MET A 413 -22.64 30.02 29.51
N GLY A 414 -21.91 30.71 30.38
CA GLY A 414 -22.36 31.11 31.72
C GLY A 414 -21.76 32.44 32.15
N GLU A 415 -22.01 32.86 33.39
CA GLU A 415 -21.49 34.12 33.95
C GLU A 415 -19.99 34.06 34.34
N ASP A 416 -19.37 32.88 34.32
CA ASP A 416 -18.01 32.67 34.87
C ASP A 416 -16.85 32.72 33.84
N ASP A 417 -17.09 33.12 32.58
CA ASP A 417 -16.00 33.28 31.59
C ASP A 417 -15.40 34.70 31.62
N VAL A 418 -14.70 35.03 32.73
CA VAL A 418 -13.77 36.18 32.85
C VAL A 418 -12.35 35.71 33.10
#